data_AF-A0A4S4L369-F1
#
_entry.id   AF-A0A4S4L369-F1
#
_cell.length_a   1.000
_cell.length_b   1.000
_cell.length_c   1.000
_cell.angle_alpha   90.00
_cell.angle_beta   90.00
_cell.angle_gamma   90.00
#
_symmetry.space_group_name_H-M   'P 1'
#
loop_
_entity.id
_entity.type
_entity.pdbx_description
1 polymer ?
#
loop_
_entity_poly.entity_id
_entity_poly.type
_entity_poly.pdbx_seq_one_letter_code
_entity_poly.pdbx_strand_id
1 'polypeptide(L)'
;ADAEQAAELARVTAYPQGPTRKLKADENDILNEAQEIRNERALAVYNRVQNKLTGRDFNPDVVLNVPAQVDKLILQATSLENLCQCFSGWCAFW
;
A
#
# COMPACT_ATOMS: atom_id res chain seq x y z
N ALA A 1 -30.07 -44.17 -1.44
CA ALA A 1 -28.99 -44.03 -0.45
C ALA A 1 -27.64 -44.48 -1.02
N ASP A 2 -27.51 -45.66 -1.63
CA ASP A 2 -26.20 -46.16 -2.13
C ASP A 2 -25.61 -45.44 -3.36
N ALA A 3 -26.43 -45.02 -4.32
CA ALA A 3 -25.94 -44.47 -5.59
C ALA A 3 -25.26 -43.10 -5.43
N GLU A 4 -25.70 -42.31 -4.45
CA GLU A 4 -25.21 -40.96 -4.20
C GLU A 4 -23.88 -41.00 -3.45
N GLN A 5 -23.74 -41.93 -2.50
CA GLN A 5 -22.50 -42.17 -1.75
C GLN A 5 -21.40 -42.78 -2.63
N ALA A 6 -21.76 -43.63 -3.59
CA ALA A 6 -20.82 -44.17 -4.58
C ALA A 6 -20.30 -43.10 -5.55
N ALA A 7 -21.16 -42.14 -5.94
CA ALA A 7 -20.76 -41.02 -6.79
C ALA A 7 -19.86 -40.02 -6.06
N GLU A 8 -20.12 -39.77 -4.77
CA GLU A 8 -19.28 -38.95 -3.90
C GLU A 8 -17.90 -39.59 -3.72
N LEU A 9 -17.83 -40.89 -3.40
CA LEU A 9 -16.57 -41.63 -3.29
C LEU A 9 -15.79 -41.57 -4.61
N ALA A 10 -16.43 -41.81 -5.75
CA ALA A 10 -15.76 -41.78 -7.05
C ALA A 10 -15.16 -40.40 -7.39
N ARG A 11 -15.82 -39.30 -7.00
CA ARG A 11 -15.27 -37.95 -7.16
C ARG A 11 -14.08 -37.69 -6.25
N VAL A 12 -14.13 -38.16 -5.00
CA VAL A 12 -13.03 -38.01 -4.03
C VAL A 12 -11.80 -38.81 -4.46
N THR A 13 -11.97 -40.02 -5.01
CA THR A 13 -10.85 -40.87 -5.46
C THR A 13 -10.24 -40.39 -6.79
N ALA A 14 -11.01 -39.72 -7.64
CA ALA A 14 -10.53 -39.21 -8.94
C ALA A 14 -9.59 -37.98 -8.80
N TYR A 15 -9.65 -37.28 -7.66
CA TYR A 15 -8.83 -36.09 -7.41
C TYR A 15 -8.20 -36.16 -6.01
N PRO A 16 -7.09 -36.90 -5.84
CA PRO A 16 -6.37 -36.93 -4.58
C PRO A 16 -5.72 -35.56 -4.36
N GLN A 17 -6.41 -34.70 -3.62
CA GLN A 17 -5.88 -33.54 -2.90
C GLN A 17 -4.88 -32.67 -3.70
N GLY A 18 -5.40 -31.89 -4.65
CA GLY A 18 -4.76 -30.60 -4.94
C GLY A 18 -4.74 -29.74 -3.67
N PRO A 19 -3.79 -28.79 -3.52
CA PRO A 19 -3.60 -28.04 -2.28
C PRO A 19 -4.95 -27.51 -1.81
N THR A 20 -5.34 -27.86 -0.58
CA THR A 20 -6.55 -27.38 0.08
C THR A 20 -6.45 -25.87 0.25
N ARG A 21 -6.72 -25.11 -0.83
CA ARG A 21 -7.05 -23.70 -0.71
C ARG A 21 -8.32 -23.68 0.13
N LYS A 22 -8.21 -23.16 1.36
CA LYS A 22 -9.36 -22.87 2.20
C LYS A 22 -10.38 -22.13 1.32
N LEU A 23 -11.54 -22.75 1.11
CA LEU A 23 -12.47 -22.34 0.06
C LEU A 23 -13.16 -21.00 0.34
N LYS A 24 -12.95 -20.44 1.53
CA LYS A 24 -13.37 -19.11 1.92
C LYS A 24 -12.31 -18.58 2.87
N ALA A 25 -11.65 -17.49 2.52
CA ALA A 25 -11.06 -16.66 3.56
C ALA A 25 -12.23 -16.28 4.51
N ASP A 26 -12.03 -16.41 5.82
CA ASP A 26 -13.06 -16.02 6.79
C ASP A 26 -13.42 -14.56 6.49
N GLU A 27 -14.71 -14.22 6.42
CA GLU A 27 -15.12 -12.83 6.20
C GLU A 27 -14.50 -11.91 7.27
N ASN A 28 -14.28 -12.44 8.48
CA ASN A 28 -13.54 -11.75 9.54
C ASN A 28 -12.05 -11.55 9.19
N ASP A 29 -11.40 -12.52 8.54
CA ASP A 29 -10.01 -12.39 8.10
C ASP A 29 -9.87 -11.29 7.03
N ILE A 30 -10.79 -11.24 6.06
CA ILE A 30 -10.80 -10.21 5.00
C ILE A 30 -11.05 -8.82 5.59
N LEU A 31 -12.01 -8.69 6.51
CA LEU A 31 -12.32 -7.42 7.16
C LEU A 31 -11.18 -6.96 8.07
N ASN A 32 -10.54 -7.89 8.78
CA ASN A 32 -9.39 -7.59 9.62
C ASN A 32 -8.17 -7.16 8.78
N GLU A 33 -7.87 -7.85 7.68
CA GLU A 33 -6.80 -7.47 6.76
C GLU A 33 -7.03 -6.07 6.16
N ALA A 34 -8.25 -5.78 5.69
CA ALA A 34 -8.61 -4.46 5.19
C ALA A 34 -8.47 -3.37 6.27
N GLN A 35 -8.81 -3.69 7.52
CA GLN A 35 -8.65 -2.80 8.66
C GLN A 35 -7.18 -2.54 9.01
N GLU A 36 -6.34 -3.57 8.98
CA GLU A 36 -4.89 -3.48 9.19
C GLU A 36 -4.23 -2.63 8.08
N ILE A 37 -4.57 -2.86 6.80
CA ILE A 37 -4.09 -2.06 5.67
C ILE A 37 -4.47 -0.58 5.83
N ARG A 38 -5.72 -0.31 6.25
CA ARG A 38 -6.18 1.07 6.49
C ARG A 38 -5.37 1.74 7.61
N ASN A 39 -5.09 0.99 8.68
CA ASN A 39 -4.32 1.49 9.81
C ASN A 39 -2.86 1.77 9.42
N GLU A 40 -2.24 0.88 8.65
CA GLU A 40 -0.88 1.09 8.12
C GLU A 40 -0.79 2.36 7.28
N ARG A 41 -1.75 2.57 6.37
CA ARG A 41 -1.82 3.81 5.57
C ARG A 41 -1.96 5.05 6.44
N ALA A 42 -2.79 4.99 7.49
CA ALA A 42 -2.95 6.10 8.42
C ALA A 42 -1.64 6.42 9.17
N LEU A 43 -0.94 5.39 9.65
CA LEU A 43 0.37 5.54 10.29
C LEU A 43 1.42 6.10 9.34
N ALA A 44 1.43 5.66 8.08
CA ALA A 44 2.34 6.19 7.06
C ALA A 44 2.11 7.70 6.82
N VAL A 45 0.85 8.14 6.74
CA VAL A 45 0.51 9.56 6.61
C VAL A 45 0.95 10.34 7.85
N TYR A 46 0.66 9.83 9.05
CA TYR A 46 1.09 10.46 10.31
C TYR A 46 2.61 10.62 10.37
N ASN A 47 3.36 9.55 10.12
CA ASN A 47 4.82 9.55 10.14
C ASN A 47 5.39 10.52 9.09
N ARG A 48 4.78 10.60 7.90
CA ARG A 48 5.18 11.56 6.87
C ARG A 48 5.01 13.01 7.34
N VAL A 49 3.91 13.33 8.02
CA VAL A 49 3.69 14.67 8.60
C VAL A 49 4.71 14.95 9.70
N GLN A 50 4.97 13.99 10.59
CA GLN A 50 6.00 14.12 11.62
C GLN A 50 7.39 14.38 11.03
N ASN A 51 7.77 13.67 9.97
CA ASN A 51 9.06 13.89 9.30
C ASN A 51 9.18 15.30 8.70
N LYS A 52 8.08 15.87 8.17
CA LYS A 52 8.05 17.26 7.67
C LYS A 52 8.25 18.27 8.79
N LEU A 53 7.61 18.06 9.94
CA LEU A 53 7.70 18.96 11.09
C LEU A 53 9.04 18.85 11.84
N THR A 54 9.76 17.74 11.67
CA THR A 54 11.03 17.45 12.36
C THR A 54 12.26 17.58 11.47
N GLY A 55 12.11 18.04 10.22
CA GLY A 55 13.22 18.23 9.28
C GLY A 55 13.83 16.93 8.74
N ARG A 56 13.11 15.81 8.78
CA ARG A 56 13.54 14.46 8.35
C ARG A 56 12.83 13.97 7.08
N ASP A 57 12.22 14.88 6.32
CA ASP A 57 11.35 14.55 5.19
C ASP A 57 12.07 14.14 3.91
N PHE A 58 13.34 14.53 3.75
CA PHE A 58 14.19 14.12 2.62
C PHE A 58 15.04 12.89 2.94
N ASN A 59 15.59 12.83 4.14
CA ASN A 59 16.36 11.68 4.64
C ASN A 59 15.99 11.45 6.12
N PRO A 60 15.40 10.29 6.47
CA PRO A 60 15.01 9.99 7.86
C PRO A 60 16.15 10.06 8.88
N ASP A 61 17.38 9.81 8.45
CA ASP A 61 18.58 9.77 9.30
C ASP A 61 19.21 11.15 9.52
N VAL A 62 18.81 12.16 8.73
CA VAL A 62 19.38 13.50 8.76
C VAL A 62 18.33 14.52 9.16
N VAL A 63 18.57 15.24 10.25
CA VAL A 63 17.73 16.36 10.68
C VAL A 63 18.22 17.64 10.01
N LEU A 64 17.35 18.25 9.21
CA LEU A 64 17.59 19.55 8.59
C LEU A 64 17.11 20.68 9.49
N ASN A 65 17.86 21.78 9.51
CA ASN A 65 17.36 23.03 10.06
C ASN A 65 16.34 23.67 9.09
N VAL A 66 15.58 24.64 9.59
CA VAL A 66 14.49 25.26 8.81
C VAL A 66 14.99 25.87 7.50
N PRO A 67 16.06 26.69 7.45
CA PRO A 67 16.55 27.25 6.19
C PRO A 67 16.93 26.17 5.16
N ALA A 68 17.68 25.15 5.58
CA ALA A 68 18.12 24.08 4.67
C ALA A 68 16.94 23.24 4.15
N GLN A 69 15.91 23.01 4.97
CA GLN A 69 14.70 22.33 4.53
C GLN A 69 13.94 23.18 3.49
N VAL A 70 13.78 24.47 3.75
CA VAL A 70 13.12 25.42 2.83
C VAL A 70 13.86 25.50 1.50
N ASP A 71 15.19 25.61 1.51
CA ASP A 71 15.99 25.65 0.29
C ASP A 71 15.80 24.39 -0.56
N LYS A 72 15.78 23.21 0.07
CA LYS A 72 15.52 21.95 -0.64
C LYS A 72 14.11 21.87 -1.23
N LEU A 73 13.11 22.39 -0.52
CA LEU A 73 11.73 22.46 -1.02
C LEU A 73 11.65 23.37 -2.25
N ILE A 74 12.29 24.54 -2.22
CA ILE A 74 12.35 25.46 -3.35
C ILE A 74 13.04 24.77 -4.54
N LEU A 75 14.21 24.16 -4.33
CA LEU A 75 14.93 23.45 -5.38
C LEU A 75 14.08 22.36 -6.06
N GLN A 76 13.33 21.58 -5.28
CA GLN A 76 12.43 20.58 -5.86
C GLN A 76 11.25 21.22 -6.59
N ALA A 77 10.66 22.29 -6.05
CA ALA A 77 9.53 22.98 -6.66
C ALA A 77 9.89 23.71 -7.97
N THR A 78 11.15 24.16 -8.11
CA THR A 78 11.66 24.84 -9.30
C THR A 78 12.43 23.91 -10.25
N SER A 79 12.54 22.62 -9.93
CA SER A 79 13.26 21.68 -10.78
C SER A 79 12.49 21.41 -12.07
N LEU A 80 13.13 21.63 -13.22
CA LEU A 80 12.55 21.32 -14.53
C LEU A 80 12.15 19.85 -14.65
N GLU A 81 12.92 18.94 -14.05
CA GLU A 81 12.64 17.50 -14.06
C GLU A 81 11.35 17.14 -13.30
N ASN A 82 11.02 17.91 -12.26
CA ASN A 82 9.77 17.74 -11.53
C ASN A 82 8.61 18.43 -12.26
N LEU A 83 8.84 19.65 -12.75
CA LEU A 83 7.82 20.46 -13.42
C LEU A 83 7.34 19.82 -14.73
N CYS A 84 8.23 19.18 -15.51
CA CYS A 84 7.85 18.54 -16.77
C CYS A 84 6.99 17.27 -16.59
N GLN A 85 6.96 16.71 -15.38
CA GLN A 85 6.12 15.55 -15.04
C GLN A 85 4.73 15.96 -14.52
N CYS A 86 4.50 17.25 -14.23
CA CYS A 86 3.18 17.72 -13.84
C CYS A 86 2.17 17.50 -14.96
N PHE A 87 0.94 17.15 -14.58
CA PHE A 87 -0.18 17.12 -15.50
C PHE A 87 -0.30 18.46 -16.25
N SER A 88 -0.47 18.43 -17.58
CA SER A 88 -0.41 19.66 -18.40
C SER A 88 -1.42 20.74 -18.00
N GLY A 89 -2.59 20.35 -17.47
CA GLY A 89 -3.59 21.30 -16.95
C GLY A 89 -3.22 21.96 -15.61
N TRP A 90 -2.10 21.58 -15.00
CA TRP A 90 -1.52 22.27 -13.84
C TRP A 90 -0.80 23.56 -14.25
N CYS A 91 -0.53 23.77 -15.55
CA CYS A 91 0.14 24.96 -16.08
C CYS A 91 1.48 25.27 -15.39
N ALA A 92 2.38 24.28 -15.27
CA ALA A 92 3.70 24.42 -14.63
C ALA A 92 4.66 25.45 -15.28
N PHE A 93 4.23 26.09 -16.37
CA PHE A 93 4.97 27.07 -17.16
C PHE A 93 4.41 28.50 -17.03
N TRP A 94 3.48 28.74 -16.09
CA TRP A 94 2.86 30.04 -15.81
C TRP A 94 3.47 30.74 -14.60
#